data_AF-A0A4X2LFW3-F1
#
_entry.id   AF-A0A4X2LFW3-F1
#
_cell.length_a   1.000
_cell.length_b   1.000
_cell.length_c   1.000
_cell.angle_alpha   90.00
_cell.angle_beta   90.00
_cell.angle_gamma   90.00
#
_symmetry.space_group_name_H-M   'P 1'
#
loop_
_entity.id
_entity.type
_entity.pdbx_description
1 polymer ?
#
loop_
_entity_poly.entity_id
_entity_poly.type
_entity_poly.pdbx_seq_one_letter_code
_entity_poly.pdbx_strand_id
1 'polypeptide(L)'
;MCNNECDASTPELAHPPELMFDFEGRHPSTFWQSATWKEYPKPLQVNITLSWSKTIELTDNIVITFESGRPDQMILEKSLDYGRTWQPYQYYATDCLDAFHMDPKSVKDLSQHTILEIICTEEYSTGYMTNSKIIHFEIKDRFAFFAGPRLRNMASLYGQLDTTKKLKDFFTITDLRIRLLRPATGEIFVDEQHLARYFYAISDIKVYGRCKCNLHATVCVFDNNKLSCECEHNTTGPDCGKCKKNYQGRPWSPGSYLPIPKGTANTCIPSISSIGTNVCDNEFLHCQNGGTCHNNVKCQCPAGYTGILCEKLRCEEAGSCGSDSGHGARAQGSLTLLVALLGITGPRLF
;
A
#
# COMPACT_ATOMS: atom_id res chain seq x y z
N MET A 1 -44.10 5.50 -18.34
CA MET A 1 -44.27 6.29 -17.10
C MET A 1 -42.98 6.15 -16.28
N CYS A 2 -42.21 7.24 -16.13
CA CYS A 2 -41.09 7.31 -15.20
C CYS A 2 -41.64 7.83 -13.86
N ASN A 3 -42.04 6.93 -12.96
CA ASN A 3 -42.70 7.27 -11.69
C ASN A 3 -41.74 7.33 -10.50
N ASN A 4 -40.44 7.16 -10.73
CA ASN A 4 -39.45 7.16 -9.66
C ASN A 4 -38.92 8.59 -9.50
N GLU A 5 -38.93 9.08 -8.27
CA GLU A 5 -38.50 10.43 -7.89
C GLU A 5 -37.26 10.34 -6.98
N CYS A 6 -36.39 11.34 -7.06
CA CYS A 6 -35.25 11.52 -6.17
C CYS A 6 -35.48 12.80 -5.36
N ASP A 7 -35.55 12.67 -4.03
CA ASP A 7 -35.78 13.77 -3.11
C ASP A 7 -34.79 13.70 -1.94
N ALA A 8 -33.91 14.70 -1.86
CA ALA A 8 -32.88 14.78 -0.82
C ALA A 8 -33.47 15.00 0.59
N SER A 9 -34.71 15.47 0.70
CA SER A 9 -35.37 15.68 2.00
C SER A 9 -36.01 14.42 2.56
N THR A 10 -36.26 13.42 1.71
CA THR A 10 -36.90 12.15 2.07
C THR A 10 -35.86 11.03 2.05
N PRO A 11 -35.43 10.47 3.20
CA PRO A 11 -34.33 9.50 3.26
C PRO A 11 -34.50 8.27 2.36
N GLU A 12 -35.73 7.83 2.12
CA GLU A 12 -36.07 6.66 1.28
C GLU A 12 -35.92 6.94 -0.23
N LEU A 13 -35.91 8.22 -0.63
CA LEU A 13 -35.77 8.70 -2.01
C LEU A 13 -34.43 9.41 -2.25
N ALA A 14 -33.60 9.52 -1.22
CA ALA A 14 -32.32 10.21 -1.28
C ALA A 14 -31.22 9.28 -1.78
N HIS A 15 -30.39 9.78 -2.70
CA HIS A 15 -29.29 9.03 -3.30
C HIS A 15 -27.93 9.71 -3.07
N PRO A 16 -27.49 9.87 -1.80
CA PRO A 16 -26.30 10.63 -1.49
C PRO A 16 -25.01 9.82 -1.75
N PRO A 17 -23.83 10.48 -1.80
CA PRO A 17 -22.57 9.83 -2.20
C PRO A 17 -22.10 8.69 -1.30
N GLU A 18 -22.52 8.67 -0.03
CA GLU A 18 -22.13 7.64 0.95
C GLU A 18 -22.62 6.25 0.54
N LEU A 19 -23.68 6.17 -0.27
CA LEU A 19 -24.21 4.92 -0.81
C LEU A 19 -23.27 4.24 -1.82
N MET A 20 -22.22 4.91 -2.29
CA MET A 20 -21.20 4.26 -3.14
C MET A 20 -20.21 3.39 -2.36
N PHE A 21 -20.26 3.40 -1.02
CA PHE A 21 -19.31 2.70 -0.14
C PHE A 21 -20.00 1.97 1.03
N ASP A 22 -21.33 1.83 0.99
CA ASP A 22 -22.05 1.11 2.03
C ASP A 22 -21.89 -0.41 1.89
N PHE A 23 -22.37 -1.17 2.88
CA PHE A 23 -22.20 -2.62 2.84
C PHE A 23 -23.08 -3.23 1.74
N GLU A 24 -22.44 -3.90 0.77
CA GLU A 24 -23.12 -4.67 -0.26
C GLU A 24 -24.07 -5.75 0.32
N GLY A 25 -25.12 -6.08 -0.43
CA GLY A 25 -26.08 -7.14 -0.09
C GLY A 25 -27.38 -6.65 0.53
N ARG A 26 -27.61 -5.34 0.59
CA ARG A 26 -28.96 -4.80 0.85
C ARG A 26 -29.88 -5.06 -0.34
N HIS A 27 -31.12 -5.41 -0.01
CA HIS A 27 -32.24 -5.50 -0.95
C HIS A 27 -33.33 -4.53 -0.48
N PRO A 28 -33.67 -3.48 -1.26
CA PRO A 28 -33.13 -3.12 -2.57
C PRO A 28 -31.67 -2.61 -2.53
N SER A 29 -31.00 -2.59 -3.69
CA SER A 29 -29.66 -2.00 -3.82
C SER A 29 -29.69 -0.50 -3.55
N THR A 30 -28.72 -0.03 -2.80
CA THR A 30 -28.41 1.39 -2.57
C THR A 30 -27.51 1.91 -3.69
N PHE A 31 -27.64 3.19 -4.03
CA PHE A 31 -26.80 3.83 -5.04
C PHE A 31 -26.84 5.35 -4.89
N TRP A 32 -25.72 5.99 -5.20
CA TRP A 32 -25.67 7.42 -5.49
C TRP A 32 -26.27 7.69 -6.87
N GLN A 33 -26.91 8.85 -7.06
CA GLN A 33 -27.47 9.27 -8.34
C GLN A 33 -27.15 10.74 -8.66
N SER A 34 -26.80 11.02 -9.91
CA SER A 34 -26.67 12.40 -10.41
C SER A 34 -28.02 13.03 -10.73
N ALA A 35 -28.01 14.34 -10.97
CA ALA A 35 -29.11 14.98 -11.70
C ALA A 35 -29.23 14.38 -13.11
N THR A 36 -30.45 14.45 -13.68
CA THR A 36 -30.70 14.07 -15.07
C THR A 36 -30.17 15.11 -16.05
N TRP A 37 -29.97 14.74 -17.31
CA TRP A 37 -29.34 15.57 -18.35
C TRP A 37 -30.27 16.69 -18.90
N LYS A 38 -30.95 17.43 -18.02
CA LYS A 38 -31.90 18.49 -18.40
C LYS A 38 -31.26 19.68 -19.12
N GLU A 39 -29.96 19.92 -18.91
CA GLU A 39 -29.21 21.02 -19.54
C GLU A 39 -28.67 20.69 -20.94
N TYR A 40 -29.09 19.59 -21.56
CA TYR A 40 -28.70 19.25 -22.93
C TYR A 40 -28.93 20.43 -23.90
N PRO A 41 -27.98 20.75 -24.81
CA PRO A 41 -26.81 19.97 -25.22
C PRO A 41 -25.53 20.18 -24.38
N LYS A 42 -25.57 20.94 -23.28
CA LYS A 42 -24.40 21.11 -22.41
C LYS A 42 -24.02 19.75 -21.80
N PRO A 43 -22.76 19.28 -21.90
CA PRO A 43 -22.36 17.97 -21.40
C PRO A 43 -22.67 17.75 -19.91
N LEU A 44 -23.26 16.61 -19.56
CA LEU A 44 -23.46 16.18 -18.17
C LEU A 44 -22.14 15.61 -17.63
N GLN A 45 -21.26 16.49 -17.13
CA GLN A 45 -19.98 16.10 -16.56
C GLN A 45 -20.05 16.01 -15.04
N VAL A 46 -19.56 14.91 -14.47
CA VAL A 46 -19.53 14.69 -13.02
C VAL A 46 -18.16 14.14 -12.61
N ASN A 47 -17.57 14.70 -11.55
CA ASN A 47 -16.31 14.25 -11.00
C ASN A 47 -16.53 13.67 -9.61
N ILE A 48 -16.15 12.41 -9.40
CA ILE A 48 -16.16 11.75 -8.10
C ILE A 48 -14.71 11.59 -7.66
N THR A 49 -14.35 12.22 -6.54
CA THR A 49 -12.97 12.23 -6.04
C THR A 49 -12.87 11.43 -4.74
N LEU A 50 -12.01 10.42 -4.74
CA LEU A 50 -11.70 9.57 -3.58
C LEU A 50 -10.36 10.02 -3.03
N SER A 51 -10.33 10.57 -1.82
CA SER A 51 -9.13 11.15 -1.21
C SER A 51 -8.77 10.40 0.07
N TRP A 52 -7.58 9.83 0.14
CA TRP A 52 -7.15 9.07 1.34
C TRP A 52 -6.32 9.88 2.31
N SER A 53 -5.84 11.07 1.91
CA SER A 53 -4.87 11.87 2.69
C SER A 53 -3.64 11.07 3.15
N LYS A 54 -3.35 9.97 2.45
CA LYS A 54 -2.31 8.98 2.73
C LYS A 54 -1.94 8.27 1.44
N THR A 55 -0.68 7.92 1.31
CA THR A 55 -0.20 7.14 0.16
C THR A 55 -0.57 5.67 0.33
N ILE A 56 -1.28 5.12 -0.65
CA ILE A 56 -1.79 3.74 -0.72
C ILE A 56 -1.17 3.01 -1.91
N GLU A 57 -0.84 1.74 -1.74
CA GLU A 57 -0.41 0.81 -2.80
C GLU A 57 -1.55 -0.17 -3.07
N LEU A 58 -2.09 -0.15 -4.29
CA LEU A 58 -3.22 -0.96 -4.71
C LEU A 58 -2.83 -2.44 -4.84
N THR A 59 -3.75 -3.33 -4.47
CA THR A 59 -3.48 -4.78 -4.40
C THR A 59 -4.48 -5.64 -5.18
N ASP A 60 -5.67 -5.12 -5.48
CA ASP A 60 -6.70 -5.80 -6.28
C ASP A 60 -7.28 -4.80 -7.29
N ASN A 61 -8.11 -5.29 -8.23
CA ASN A 61 -8.76 -4.46 -9.24
C ASN A 61 -9.60 -3.36 -8.59
N ILE A 62 -9.66 -2.19 -9.23
CA ILE A 62 -10.69 -1.20 -8.88
C ILE A 62 -11.96 -1.62 -9.62
N VAL A 63 -13.06 -1.70 -8.89
CA VAL A 63 -14.36 -2.12 -9.43
C VAL A 63 -15.38 -1.03 -9.16
N ILE A 64 -16.05 -0.58 -10.22
CA ILE A 64 -17.11 0.43 -10.14
C ILE A 64 -18.38 -0.21 -10.68
N THR A 65 -19.38 -0.35 -9.82
CA THR A 65 -20.69 -0.92 -10.16
C THR A 65 -21.69 0.19 -10.36
N PHE A 66 -22.29 0.25 -11.54
CA PHE A 66 -23.33 1.21 -11.88
C PHE A 66 -24.72 0.61 -11.64
N GLU A 67 -25.66 1.42 -11.15
CA GLU A 67 -27.08 1.08 -11.19
C GLU A 67 -27.70 1.54 -12.53
N SER A 68 -27.23 2.67 -13.07
CA SER A 68 -27.56 3.14 -14.42
C SER A 68 -26.81 2.31 -15.49
N GLY A 69 -27.01 2.66 -16.75
CA GLY A 69 -26.07 2.24 -17.80
C GLY A 69 -24.66 2.77 -17.51
N ARG A 70 -23.64 2.04 -17.98
CA ARG A 70 -22.24 2.47 -17.91
C ARG A 70 -22.01 3.69 -18.80
N PRO A 71 -21.17 4.66 -18.39
CA PRO A 71 -20.93 5.87 -19.16
C PRO A 71 -20.43 5.57 -20.58
N ASP A 72 -20.89 6.35 -21.56
CA ASP A 72 -20.35 6.29 -22.93
C ASP A 72 -18.92 6.84 -22.98
N GLN A 73 -18.57 7.77 -22.08
CA GLN A 73 -17.24 8.34 -21.95
C GLN A 73 -16.91 8.58 -20.48
N MET A 74 -15.80 7.98 -20.02
CA MET A 74 -15.28 8.11 -18.66
C MET A 74 -13.75 8.06 -18.65
N ILE A 75 -13.14 8.81 -17.73
CA ILE A 75 -11.70 8.73 -17.44
C ILE A 75 -11.52 8.38 -15.98
N LEU A 76 -10.75 7.34 -15.69
CA LEU A 76 -10.20 7.10 -14.36
C LEU A 76 -8.85 7.82 -14.27
N GLU A 77 -8.71 8.71 -13.30
CA GLU A 77 -7.46 9.44 -13.04
C GLU A 77 -6.94 9.12 -11.65
N LYS A 78 -5.64 9.32 -11.46
CA LYS A 78 -4.98 9.19 -10.17
C LYS A 78 -4.10 10.39 -9.85
N SER A 79 -3.86 10.59 -8.56
CA SER A 79 -2.95 11.58 -8.00
C SER A 79 -1.89 10.87 -7.14
N LEU A 80 -0.67 11.39 -7.16
CA LEU A 80 0.46 10.94 -6.32
C LEU A 80 0.89 12.01 -5.32
N ASP A 81 0.26 13.19 -5.34
CA ASP A 81 0.69 14.39 -4.61
C ASP A 81 -0.48 15.08 -3.88
N TYR A 82 -1.44 14.28 -3.40
CA TYR A 82 -2.57 14.72 -2.58
C TYR A 82 -3.50 15.71 -3.30
N GLY A 83 -3.80 15.40 -4.56
CA GLY A 83 -4.81 16.06 -5.39
C GLY A 83 -4.30 17.28 -6.15
N ARG A 84 -2.99 17.57 -6.07
CA ARG A 84 -2.38 18.73 -6.72
C ARG A 84 -2.25 18.53 -8.23
N THR A 85 -1.81 17.35 -8.65
CA THR A 85 -1.72 16.97 -10.06
C THR A 85 -2.46 15.68 -10.32
N TRP A 86 -3.06 15.59 -11.51
CA TRP A 86 -3.88 14.46 -11.93
C TRP A 86 -3.33 13.89 -13.21
N GLN A 87 -3.23 12.56 -13.25
CA GLN A 87 -2.75 11.82 -14.42
C GLN A 87 -3.80 10.78 -14.81
N PRO A 88 -4.06 10.58 -16.12
CA PRO A 88 -4.97 9.55 -16.56
C PRO A 88 -4.44 8.18 -16.18
N TYR A 89 -5.33 7.30 -15.71
CA TYR A 89 -5.04 5.94 -15.31
C TYR A 89 -5.59 4.93 -16.33
N GLN A 90 -6.80 5.17 -16.83
CA GLN A 90 -7.39 4.45 -17.97
C GLN A 90 -8.55 5.26 -18.56
N TYR A 91 -8.73 5.17 -19.88
CA TYR A 91 -9.86 5.75 -20.61
C TYR A 91 -10.90 4.68 -20.94
N TYR A 92 -12.16 5.06 -20.87
CA TYR A 92 -13.31 4.20 -21.18
C TYR A 92 -14.23 4.95 -22.13
N ALA A 93 -14.46 4.39 -23.31
CA ALA A 93 -15.35 4.99 -24.31
C ALA A 93 -16.17 3.92 -25.03
N THR A 94 -17.29 4.29 -25.65
CA THR A 94 -17.97 3.46 -26.64
C THR A 94 -17.24 3.44 -27.99
N ASP A 95 -16.56 4.53 -28.33
CA ASP A 95 -15.65 4.68 -29.46
C ASP A 95 -14.40 5.47 -28.99
N CYS A 96 -13.28 4.77 -28.84
CA CYS A 96 -12.04 5.35 -28.35
C CYS A 96 -11.39 6.34 -29.33
N LEU A 97 -11.56 6.12 -30.63
CA LEU A 97 -10.99 6.95 -31.69
C LEU A 97 -11.71 8.31 -31.76
N ASP A 98 -13.03 8.29 -31.65
CA ASP A 98 -13.85 9.50 -31.61
C ASP A 98 -13.67 10.27 -30.29
N ALA A 99 -13.78 9.58 -29.15
CA ALA A 99 -13.81 10.22 -27.84
C ALA A 99 -12.46 10.80 -27.38
N PHE A 100 -11.38 10.06 -27.63
CA PHE A 100 -10.06 10.38 -27.06
C PHE A 100 -8.92 10.34 -28.08
N HIS A 101 -9.22 10.06 -29.35
CA HIS A 101 -8.22 9.90 -30.42
C HIS A 101 -7.17 8.82 -30.08
N MET A 102 -7.63 7.71 -29.51
CA MET A 102 -6.81 6.56 -29.12
C MET A 102 -7.32 5.29 -29.79
N ASP A 103 -6.41 4.41 -30.23
CA ASP A 103 -6.80 3.07 -30.66
C ASP A 103 -7.37 2.27 -29.48
N PRO A 104 -8.48 1.53 -29.65
CA PRO A 104 -9.02 0.69 -28.59
C PRO A 104 -8.07 -0.47 -28.30
N LYS A 105 -7.79 -0.70 -27.02
CA LYS A 105 -6.95 -1.81 -26.52
C LYS A 105 -7.55 -2.45 -25.27
N SER A 106 -7.25 -3.72 -25.07
CA SER A 106 -7.46 -4.43 -23.80
C SER A 106 -6.17 -4.52 -23.00
N VAL A 107 -6.26 -4.67 -21.68
CA VAL A 107 -5.08 -5.00 -20.84
C VAL A 107 -4.44 -6.32 -21.28
N LYS A 108 -5.22 -7.22 -21.89
CA LYS A 108 -4.74 -8.49 -22.44
C LYS A 108 -3.81 -8.31 -23.65
N ASP A 109 -3.90 -7.17 -24.34
CA ASP A 109 -3.06 -6.85 -25.50
C ASP A 109 -1.73 -6.21 -25.10
N LEU A 110 -1.57 -5.88 -23.82
CA LEU A 110 -0.31 -5.33 -23.29
C LEU A 110 0.78 -6.40 -23.20
N SER A 111 1.99 -5.94 -22.93
CA SER A 111 3.16 -6.78 -22.69
C SER A 111 3.84 -6.38 -21.38
N GLN A 112 4.80 -7.20 -20.93
CA GLN A 112 5.61 -6.88 -19.75
C GLN A 112 6.34 -5.52 -19.87
N HIS A 113 6.69 -5.11 -21.09
CA HIS A 113 7.38 -3.84 -21.35
C HIS A 113 6.43 -2.64 -21.44
N THR A 114 5.16 -2.86 -21.81
CA THR A 114 4.13 -1.83 -21.98
C THR A 114 3.10 -1.81 -20.86
N ILE A 115 3.36 -2.49 -19.75
CA ILE A 115 2.44 -2.60 -18.60
C ILE A 115 2.09 -1.25 -17.94
N LEU A 116 2.89 -0.21 -18.16
CA LEU A 116 2.63 1.15 -17.64
C LEU A 116 1.87 2.02 -18.65
N GLU A 117 1.60 1.50 -19.84
CA GLU A 117 0.84 2.20 -20.87
C GLU A 117 -0.58 2.45 -20.39
N ILE A 118 -1.02 3.69 -20.60
CA ILE A 118 -2.39 4.13 -20.38
C ILE A 118 -3.15 3.89 -21.67
N ILE A 119 -4.23 3.10 -21.59
CA ILE A 119 -5.00 2.66 -22.75
C ILE A 119 -6.40 3.25 -22.73
N CYS A 120 -7.08 3.21 -23.87
CA CYS A 120 -8.52 3.36 -23.98
C CYS A 120 -9.13 1.99 -24.27
N THR A 121 -10.17 1.61 -23.50
CA THR A 121 -10.88 0.34 -23.68
C THR A 121 -12.36 0.57 -23.98
N GLU A 122 -12.89 -0.22 -24.91
CA GLU A 122 -14.31 -0.25 -25.28
C GLU A 122 -15.06 -1.41 -24.61
N GLU A 123 -14.36 -2.31 -23.90
CA GLU A 123 -14.94 -3.50 -23.26
C GLU A 123 -16.03 -3.15 -22.23
N TYR A 124 -15.93 -1.98 -21.60
CA TYR A 124 -16.81 -1.59 -20.49
C TYR A 124 -17.85 -0.53 -20.82
N SER A 125 -17.97 -0.12 -22.08
CA SER A 125 -18.92 0.94 -22.46
C SER A 125 -20.04 0.40 -23.37
N THR A 126 -19.84 -0.76 -23.99
CA THR A 126 -20.87 -1.40 -24.83
C THR A 126 -21.96 -2.09 -24.00
N GLY A 127 -23.24 -1.93 -24.36
CA GLY A 127 -24.37 -2.44 -23.55
C GLY A 127 -24.61 -3.97 -23.59
N TYR A 128 -23.88 -4.72 -24.43
CA TYR A 128 -24.21 -6.12 -24.76
C TYR A 128 -23.49 -7.20 -23.93
N MET A 129 -22.65 -6.84 -22.95
CA MET A 129 -21.84 -7.81 -22.20
C MET A 129 -22.51 -8.31 -20.91
N THR A 130 -22.12 -9.52 -20.46
CA THR A 130 -22.68 -10.24 -19.29
C THR A 130 -22.49 -9.54 -17.93
N ASN A 131 -21.57 -8.59 -17.84
CA ASN A 131 -21.34 -7.73 -16.67
C ASN A 131 -21.77 -6.27 -16.99
N SER A 132 -22.96 -6.09 -17.57
CA SER A 132 -23.40 -4.83 -18.23
C SER A 132 -23.36 -3.57 -17.37
N LYS A 133 -23.23 -3.71 -16.05
CA LYS A 133 -23.21 -2.61 -15.07
C LYS A 133 -21.85 -2.38 -14.42
N ILE A 134 -20.85 -3.22 -14.68
CA ILE A 134 -19.56 -3.18 -13.96
C ILE A 134 -18.45 -2.65 -14.88
N ILE A 135 -17.62 -1.77 -14.34
CA ILE A 135 -16.35 -1.32 -14.94
C ILE A 135 -15.19 -1.80 -14.07
N HIS A 136 -14.16 -2.33 -14.70
CA HIS A 136 -12.92 -2.75 -14.03
C HIS A 136 -11.73 -1.88 -14.43
N PHE A 137 -10.80 -1.74 -13.49
CA PHE A 137 -9.42 -1.38 -13.75
C PHE A 137 -8.52 -2.55 -13.31
N GLU A 138 -7.83 -3.16 -14.27
CA GLU A 138 -7.33 -4.53 -14.20
C GLU A 138 -5.91 -4.63 -13.61
N ILE A 139 -5.81 -4.36 -12.31
CA ILE A 139 -4.54 -4.44 -11.56
C ILE A 139 -4.00 -5.87 -11.52
N LYS A 140 -4.86 -6.88 -11.33
CA LYS A 140 -4.43 -8.29 -11.25
C LYS A 140 -3.95 -8.83 -12.58
N ASP A 141 -4.56 -8.40 -13.69
CA ASP A 141 -4.09 -8.78 -15.02
C ASP A 141 -2.73 -8.13 -15.31
N ARG A 142 -2.51 -6.89 -14.86
CA ARG A 142 -1.18 -6.27 -14.88
C ARG A 142 -0.17 -7.05 -14.02
N PHE A 143 -0.51 -7.43 -12.80
CA PHE A 143 0.37 -8.28 -11.98
C PHE A 143 0.67 -9.65 -12.60
N ALA A 144 -0.29 -10.22 -13.34
CA ALA A 144 -0.14 -11.52 -13.98
C ALA A 144 0.96 -11.56 -15.04
N PHE A 145 1.36 -10.43 -15.65
CA PHE A 145 2.51 -10.38 -16.56
C PHE A 145 3.83 -10.77 -15.88
N PHE A 146 3.94 -10.61 -14.55
CA PHE A 146 5.12 -10.99 -13.78
C PHE A 146 4.88 -12.25 -12.92
N ALA A 147 3.73 -12.32 -12.25
CA ALA A 147 3.41 -13.39 -11.30
C ALA A 147 2.73 -14.61 -11.96
N GLY A 148 2.42 -14.53 -13.25
CA GLY A 148 1.65 -15.53 -14.00
C GLY A 148 0.14 -15.43 -13.76
N PRO A 149 -0.69 -16.12 -14.57
CA PRO A 149 -2.15 -15.99 -14.56
C PRO A 149 -2.83 -16.41 -13.25
N ARG A 150 -2.16 -17.26 -12.45
CA ARG A 150 -2.63 -17.69 -11.13
C ARG A 150 -1.99 -16.91 -9.98
N LEU A 151 -1.20 -15.86 -10.28
CA LEU A 151 -0.43 -15.05 -9.32
C LEU A 151 0.41 -15.90 -8.35
N ARG A 152 1.02 -16.98 -8.83
CA ARG A 152 1.83 -17.89 -8.01
C ARG A 152 3.30 -17.50 -7.97
N ASN A 153 3.82 -16.91 -9.05
CA ASN A 153 5.22 -16.50 -9.14
C ASN A 153 5.45 -15.10 -8.54
N MET A 154 5.05 -14.92 -7.28
CA MET A 154 5.17 -13.62 -6.59
C MET A 154 6.62 -13.14 -6.46
N ALA A 155 7.58 -14.07 -6.47
CA ALA A 155 9.01 -13.73 -6.45
C ALA A 155 9.42 -12.84 -7.62
N SER A 156 8.94 -13.16 -8.82
CA SER A 156 9.18 -12.37 -10.03
C SER A 156 8.58 -10.96 -9.90
N LEU A 157 7.32 -10.87 -9.47
CA LEU A 157 6.65 -9.57 -9.27
C LEU A 157 7.34 -8.70 -8.22
N TYR A 158 7.68 -9.27 -7.06
CA TYR A 158 8.37 -8.54 -6.00
C TYR A 158 9.74 -8.04 -6.44
N GLY A 159 10.51 -8.85 -7.16
CA GLY A 159 11.79 -8.40 -7.72
C GLY A 159 11.63 -7.22 -8.68
N GLN A 160 10.58 -7.20 -9.50
CA GLN A 160 10.31 -6.09 -10.41
C GLN A 160 9.81 -4.83 -9.67
N LEU A 161 8.99 -4.99 -8.64
CA LEU A 161 8.52 -3.88 -7.80
C LEU A 161 9.65 -3.22 -7.00
N ASP A 162 10.63 -4.00 -6.54
CA ASP A 162 11.80 -3.47 -5.81
C ASP A 162 12.77 -2.74 -6.74
N THR A 163 13.00 -3.27 -7.94
CA THR A 163 13.99 -2.72 -8.88
C THR A 163 13.44 -1.57 -9.74
N THR A 164 12.13 -1.56 -10.02
CA THR A 164 11.52 -0.62 -10.96
C THR A 164 10.58 0.35 -10.27
N LYS A 165 11.11 1.53 -9.87
CA LYS A 165 10.34 2.60 -9.21
C LYS A 165 9.07 2.99 -9.96
N LYS A 166 9.12 3.10 -11.30
CA LYS A 166 7.96 3.47 -12.12
C LYS A 166 6.81 2.47 -12.01
N LEU A 167 7.13 1.17 -11.90
CA LEU A 167 6.13 0.11 -11.74
C LEU A 167 5.44 0.21 -10.38
N LYS A 168 6.23 0.39 -9.30
CA LYS A 168 5.68 0.60 -7.95
C LYS A 168 4.82 1.87 -7.86
N ASP A 169 5.30 2.97 -8.43
CA ASP A 169 4.57 4.25 -8.46
C ASP A 169 3.30 4.17 -9.31
N PHE A 170 3.23 3.27 -10.31
CA PHE A 170 2.02 3.05 -11.10
C PHE A 170 0.86 2.53 -10.24
N PHE A 171 1.11 1.60 -9.31
CA PHE A 171 0.09 1.09 -8.37
C PHE A 171 -0.02 1.90 -7.07
N THR A 172 0.76 2.98 -6.96
CA THR A 172 0.67 3.91 -5.84
C THR A 172 -0.34 5.02 -6.18
N ILE A 173 -1.16 5.39 -5.20
CA ILE A 173 -2.11 6.51 -5.27
C ILE A 173 -2.16 7.29 -3.95
N THR A 174 -2.57 8.54 -4.03
CA THR A 174 -3.03 9.36 -2.89
C THR A 174 -4.49 9.73 -3.03
N ASP A 175 -4.97 9.86 -4.28
CA ASP A 175 -6.35 10.13 -4.63
C ASP A 175 -6.68 9.47 -5.99
N LEU A 176 -7.95 9.18 -6.19
CA LEU A 176 -8.53 8.72 -7.46
C LEU A 176 -9.65 9.68 -7.85
N ARG A 177 -9.82 9.89 -9.16
CA ARG A 177 -10.91 10.68 -9.69
C ARG A 177 -11.57 9.98 -10.85
N ILE A 178 -12.86 9.74 -10.71
CA ILE A 178 -13.72 9.22 -11.77
C ILE A 178 -14.33 10.43 -12.46
N ARG A 179 -13.91 10.70 -13.69
CA ARG A 179 -14.46 11.78 -14.53
C ARG A 179 -15.46 11.18 -15.49
N LEU A 180 -16.74 11.36 -15.17
CA LEU A 180 -17.86 10.97 -16.00
C LEU A 180 -18.11 12.10 -17.01
N LEU A 181 -17.99 11.80 -18.31
CA LEU A 181 -18.02 12.82 -19.37
C LEU A 181 -19.31 12.79 -20.19
N ARG A 182 -19.81 11.58 -20.49
CA ARG A 182 -21.07 11.36 -21.22
C ARG A 182 -21.83 10.16 -20.61
N PRO A 183 -23.12 10.31 -20.25
CA PRO A 183 -23.90 9.21 -19.67
C PRO A 183 -24.19 8.15 -20.73
N ALA A 184 -24.70 6.99 -20.30
CA ALA A 184 -25.14 5.95 -21.22
C ALA A 184 -26.28 6.48 -22.10
N THR A 185 -26.05 6.70 -23.40
CA THR A 185 -27.15 7.08 -24.30
C THR A 185 -27.81 5.88 -24.95
N GLY A 186 -27.09 4.76 -25.09
CA GLY A 186 -27.57 3.50 -25.68
C GLY A 186 -27.84 3.57 -27.20
N GLU A 187 -28.11 4.76 -27.71
CA GLU A 187 -28.33 5.10 -29.12
C GLU A 187 -27.32 6.16 -29.57
N ILE A 188 -27.15 6.28 -30.90
CA ILE A 188 -26.25 7.25 -31.54
C ILE A 188 -26.73 8.69 -31.26
N PHE A 189 -28.04 8.89 -31.20
CA PHE A 189 -28.67 10.20 -30.97
C PHE A 189 -29.31 10.24 -29.59
N VAL A 190 -29.20 11.41 -28.95
CA VAL A 190 -29.88 11.69 -27.68
C VAL A 190 -31.32 12.06 -28.00
N ASP A 191 -32.29 11.40 -27.38
CA ASP A 191 -33.68 11.81 -27.50
C ASP A 191 -33.98 12.94 -26.50
N GLU A 192 -34.00 14.14 -27.06
CA GLU A 192 -34.23 15.42 -26.40
C GLU A 192 -35.61 15.53 -25.72
N GLN A 193 -36.59 14.72 -26.11
CA GLN A 193 -37.92 14.74 -25.49
C GLN A 193 -37.94 14.02 -24.15
N HIS A 194 -37.02 13.07 -23.91
CA HIS A 194 -36.95 12.32 -22.65
C HIS A 194 -35.54 12.33 -22.03
N LEU A 195 -35.02 13.53 -21.78
CA LEU A 195 -33.73 13.75 -21.11
C LEU A 195 -33.67 13.19 -19.67
N ALA A 196 -34.83 12.95 -19.05
CA ALA A 196 -34.93 12.35 -17.72
C ALA A 196 -34.35 10.93 -17.63
N ARG A 197 -34.15 10.24 -18.77
CA ARG A 197 -33.56 8.90 -18.81
C ARG A 197 -32.03 8.89 -18.67
N TYR A 198 -31.37 10.02 -18.93
CA TYR A 198 -29.91 10.12 -18.96
C TYR A 198 -29.40 10.71 -17.65
N PHE A 199 -28.73 9.87 -16.87
CA PHE A 199 -28.11 10.21 -15.59
C PHE A 199 -27.03 9.18 -15.26
N TYR A 200 -26.26 9.43 -14.22
CA TYR A 200 -25.35 8.46 -13.63
C TYR A 200 -25.92 7.94 -12.32
N ALA A 201 -25.80 6.63 -12.10
CA ALA A 201 -26.03 6.03 -10.80
C ALA A 201 -24.97 4.97 -10.51
N ILE A 202 -24.32 5.07 -9.34
CA ILE A 202 -23.25 4.17 -8.91
C ILE A 202 -23.68 3.52 -7.60
N SER A 203 -23.72 2.19 -7.62
CA SER A 203 -24.12 1.38 -6.46
C SER A 203 -22.95 1.01 -5.56
N ASP A 204 -21.76 0.80 -6.11
CA ASP A 204 -20.59 0.46 -5.29
C ASP A 204 -19.26 0.80 -5.96
N ILE A 205 -18.28 1.19 -5.16
CA ILE A 205 -16.90 1.42 -5.58
C ILE A 205 -15.95 0.66 -4.66
N LYS A 206 -15.31 -0.37 -5.19
CA LYS A 206 -14.31 -1.17 -4.48
C LYS A 206 -12.90 -0.75 -4.83
N VAL A 207 -12.16 -0.32 -3.83
CA VAL A 207 -10.72 -0.02 -3.92
C VAL A 207 -9.99 -0.78 -2.82
N TYR A 208 -9.19 -1.78 -3.21
CA TYR A 208 -8.38 -2.56 -2.27
C TYR A 208 -6.90 -2.19 -2.38
N GLY A 209 -6.30 -1.91 -1.23
CA GLY A 209 -4.88 -1.57 -1.15
C GLY A 209 -4.35 -1.62 0.27
N ARG A 210 -3.05 -1.39 0.41
CA ARG A 210 -2.34 -1.29 1.69
C ARG A 210 -1.67 0.07 1.81
N CYS A 211 -1.47 0.55 3.03
CA CYS A 211 -0.67 1.76 3.25
C CYS A 211 0.75 1.60 2.69
N LYS A 212 1.22 2.61 1.94
CA LYS A 212 2.64 2.73 1.61
C LYS A 212 3.42 3.08 2.87
N CYS A 213 4.12 2.10 3.43
CA CYS A 213 5.00 2.30 4.58
C CYS A 213 6.46 2.01 4.23
N ASN A 214 6.79 1.96 2.93
CA ASN A 214 8.13 1.66 2.41
C ASN A 214 8.78 0.38 3.02
N LEU A 215 7.95 -0.61 3.36
CA LEU A 215 8.36 -1.86 4.03
C LEU A 215 9.01 -1.65 5.42
N HIS A 216 8.61 -0.60 6.15
CA HIS A 216 9.04 -0.34 7.53
C HIS A 216 7.89 -0.28 8.54
N ALA A 217 6.69 -0.74 8.20
CA ALA A 217 5.61 -0.92 9.15
C ALA A 217 4.70 -2.05 8.69
N THR A 218 4.17 -2.80 9.65
CA THR A 218 3.13 -3.82 9.42
C THR A 218 1.75 -3.29 9.77
N VAL A 219 1.67 -2.37 10.73
CA VAL A 219 0.43 -1.76 11.21
C VAL A 219 0.25 -0.36 10.60
N CYS A 220 -0.97 -0.08 10.16
CA CYS A 220 -1.38 1.24 9.70
C CYS A 220 -2.63 1.65 10.49
N VAL A 221 -2.50 2.70 11.29
CA VAL A 221 -3.53 3.16 12.22
C VAL A 221 -4.33 4.30 11.62
N PHE A 222 -5.64 4.30 11.87
CA PHE A 222 -6.52 5.42 11.55
C PHE A 222 -6.76 6.22 12.83
N ASP A 223 -6.14 7.41 12.90
CA ASP A 223 -6.25 8.32 14.04
C ASP A 223 -6.54 9.74 13.54
N ASN A 224 -7.42 10.47 14.23
CA ASN A 224 -7.78 11.85 13.89
C ASN A 224 -8.13 12.06 12.40
N ASN A 225 -8.95 11.16 11.84
CA ASN A 225 -9.33 11.14 10.41
C ASN A 225 -8.15 11.02 9.44
N LYS A 226 -7.02 10.47 9.90
CA LYS A 226 -5.82 10.29 9.08
C LYS A 226 -5.24 8.91 9.27
N LEU A 227 -5.01 8.24 8.13
CA LEU A 227 -4.33 6.97 8.09
C LEU A 227 -2.81 7.19 8.14
N SER A 228 -2.09 6.52 9.06
CA SER A 228 -0.65 6.70 9.26
C SER A 228 0.05 5.37 9.59
N CYS A 229 1.27 5.18 9.10
CA CYS A 229 2.07 3.99 9.39
C CYS A 229 2.67 4.06 10.81
N GLU A 230 2.63 2.96 11.56
CA GLU A 230 3.40 2.82 12.80
C GLU A 230 4.86 2.43 12.46
N CYS A 231 5.70 3.44 12.24
CA CYS A 231 7.03 3.22 11.67
C CYS A 231 8.01 2.50 12.62
N GLU A 232 8.57 1.40 12.11
CA GLU A 232 9.65 0.62 12.68
C GLU A 232 11.00 0.96 12.02
N HIS A 233 12.02 0.13 12.24
CA HIS A 233 13.33 0.24 11.58
C HIS A 233 14.01 1.63 11.70
N ASN A 234 13.75 2.32 12.82
CA ASN A 234 14.22 3.68 13.10
C ASN A 234 13.79 4.73 12.05
N THR A 235 12.65 4.51 11.41
CA THR A 235 12.07 5.44 10.41
C THR A 235 10.95 6.29 11.02
N THR A 236 10.57 7.36 10.33
CA THR A 236 9.51 8.29 10.75
C THR A 236 8.85 8.96 9.54
N GLY A 237 7.80 9.74 9.79
CA GLY A 237 6.92 10.34 8.77
C GLY A 237 5.75 9.44 8.39
N PRO A 238 4.77 9.96 7.64
CA PRO A 238 3.51 9.27 7.36
C PRO A 238 3.68 7.95 6.60
N ASP A 239 4.69 7.87 5.73
CA ASP A 239 5.00 6.71 4.90
C ASP A 239 6.31 6.01 5.33
N CYS A 240 6.87 6.35 6.50
CA CYS A 240 8.18 5.86 6.94
C CYS A 240 9.33 6.20 5.97
N GLY A 241 9.21 7.34 5.28
CA GLY A 241 10.10 7.78 4.21
C GLY A 241 11.35 8.55 4.66
N LYS A 242 11.64 8.59 5.97
CA LYS A 242 12.76 9.33 6.56
C LYS A 242 13.31 8.58 7.76
N CYS A 243 14.61 8.71 8.03
CA CYS A 243 15.19 8.24 9.29
C CYS A 243 14.80 9.17 10.46
N LYS A 244 14.63 8.59 11.66
CA LYS A 244 14.50 9.35 12.91
C LYS A 244 15.75 10.21 13.14
N LYS A 245 15.58 11.30 13.91
CA LYS A 245 16.71 12.07 14.43
C LYS A 245 17.65 11.14 15.21
N ASN A 246 18.96 11.33 15.07
CA ASN A 246 20.02 10.45 15.62
C ASN A 246 20.17 9.09 14.94
N TYR A 247 19.43 8.78 13.88
CA TYR A 247 19.57 7.55 13.08
C TYR A 247 19.93 7.86 11.62
N GLN A 248 20.81 8.83 11.41
CA GLN A 248 21.20 9.34 10.09
C GLN A 248 22.65 8.97 9.75
N GLY A 249 23.17 7.87 10.30
CA GLY A 249 24.51 7.34 10.00
C GLY A 249 24.68 6.88 8.54
N ARG A 250 23.56 6.62 7.85
CA ARG A 250 23.50 6.42 6.40
C ARG A 250 22.26 7.08 5.79
N PRO A 251 22.24 7.34 4.47
CA PRO A 251 21.03 7.79 3.77
C PRO A 251 19.88 6.80 3.94
N TRP A 252 18.66 7.32 3.99
CA TRP A 252 17.45 6.49 4.04
C TRP A 252 17.29 5.70 2.73
N SER A 253 16.87 4.44 2.85
CA SER A 253 16.42 3.62 1.73
C SER A 253 15.21 2.78 2.16
N PRO A 254 14.24 2.53 1.25
CA PRO A 254 13.10 1.68 1.56
C PRO A 254 13.55 0.25 1.82
N GLY A 255 12.76 -0.54 2.53
CA GLY A 255 12.94 -1.98 2.58
C GLY A 255 12.75 -2.62 1.20
N SER A 256 13.17 -3.88 1.07
CA SER A 256 13.05 -4.70 -0.14
C SER A 256 12.49 -6.07 0.21
N TYR A 257 11.68 -6.64 -0.69
CA TYR A 257 11.14 -7.99 -0.55
C TYR A 257 12.21 -9.07 -0.73
N LEU A 258 13.38 -8.72 -1.28
CA LEU A 258 14.47 -9.65 -1.53
C LEU A 258 15.54 -9.61 -0.42
N PRO A 259 16.13 -10.78 -0.04
CA PRO A 259 15.83 -12.12 -0.52
C PRO A 259 14.59 -12.74 0.17
N ILE A 260 13.83 -13.54 -0.57
CA ILE A 260 12.61 -14.20 -0.08
C ILE A 260 13.00 -15.31 0.92
N PRO A 261 12.27 -15.51 2.05
CA PRO A 261 11.01 -14.84 2.42
C PRO A 261 11.15 -13.62 3.32
N LYS A 262 12.35 -13.34 3.85
CA LYS A 262 12.53 -12.32 4.91
C LYS A 262 12.70 -10.90 4.38
N GLY A 263 13.18 -10.74 3.16
CA GLY A 263 13.53 -9.44 2.58
C GLY A 263 14.72 -8.78 3.26
N THR A 264 14.93 -7.50 2.95
CA THR A 264 15.92 -6.63 3.59
C THR A 264 15.24 -5.37 4.12
N ALA A 265 15.38 -5.12 5.43
CA ALA A 265 14.70 -4.02 6.09
C ALA A 265 15.31 -2.64 5.82
N ASN A 266 16.58 -2.58 5.42
CA ASN A 266 17.33 -1.34 5.19
C ASN A 266 17.22 -0.31 6.34
N THR A 267 17.27 -0.82 7.58
CA THR A 267 17.11 -0.07 8.83
C THR A 267 18.01 1.17 8.93
N CYS A 268 17.47 2.28 9.44
CA CYS A 268 18.26 3.48 9.69
C CYS A 268 19.27 3.27 10.83
N ILE A 269 20.50 3.74 10.62
CA ILE A 269 21.66 3.49 11.49
C ILE A 269 21.94 4.72 12.37
N PRO A 270 22.30 4.57 13.66
CA PRO A 270 22.69 5.68 14.53
C PRO A 270 23.69 6.64 13.87
N SER A 271 23.50 7.95 14.05
CA SER A 271 24.47 8.96 13.59
C SER A 271 25.75 8.85 14.40
N ILE A 272 26.91 9.10 13.78
CA ILE A 272 28.24 9.01 14.44
C ILE A 272 28.31 9.84 15.72
N SER A 273 27.65 11.00 15.77
CA SER A 273 27.60 11.87 16.95
C SER A 273 26.66 11.39 18.07
N SER A 274 25.74 10.47 17.78
CA SER A 274 24.80 9.87 18.75
C SER A 274 25.25 8.49 19.23
N ILE A 275 26.29 7.95 18.60
CA ILE A 275 27.02 6.82 19.11
C ILE A 275 27.92 7.38 20.22
N GLY A 276 27.65 7.02 21.48
CA GLY A 276 28.52 7.38 22.60
C GLY A 276 29.98 7.10 22.24
N THR A 277 30.90 7.93 22.75
CA THR A 277 32.29 8.17 22.32
C THR A 277 33.25 6.96 22.16
N ASN A 278 32.76 5.71 22.17
CA ASN A 278 33.57 4.48 22.23
C ASN A 278 33.12 3.35 21.27
N VAL A 279 32.59 3.63 20.07
CA VAL A 279 32.38 2.59 19.02
C VAL A 279 33.49 2.62 18.00
N CYS A 280 34.11 1.46 17.76
CA CYS A 280 35.42 1.40 17.12
C CYS A 280 35.54 0.43 15.94
N ASP A 281 34.41 -0.07 15.44
CA ASP A 281 34.36 -0.91 14.25
C ASP A 281 33.06 -0.68 13.46
N ASN A 282 33.08 -1.06 12.19
CA ASN A 282 31.96 -1.06 11.24
C ASN A 282 30.77 -1.93 11.71
N GLU A 283 30.98 -2.82 12.68
CA GLU A 283 29.94 -3.67 13.29
C GLU A 283 29.29 -3.04 14.54
N PHE A 284 29.54 -1.77 14.85
CA PHE A 284 28.99 -1.06 16.02
C PHE A 284 29.38 -1.65 17.39
N LEU A 285 30.50 -2.36 17.45
CA LEU A 285 31.01 -2.91 18.71
C LEU A 285 31.74 -1.84 19.53
N HIS A 286 31.40 -1.76 20.80
CA HIS A 286 32.05 -0.88 21.77
C HIS A 286 33.36 -1.50 22.28
N CYS A 287 34.35 -0.64 22.57
CA CYS A 287 35.52 -1.07 23.34
C CYS A 287 35.08 -1.52 24.75
N GLN A 288 35.51 -2.70 25.17
CA GLN A 288 35.21 -3.29 26.47
C GLN A 288 36.25 -2.88 27.52
N ASN A 289 35.98 -3.19 28.79
CA ASN A 289 36.94 -3.04 29.90
C ASN A 289 37.58 -1.65 30.03
N GLY A 290 36.82 -0.58 29.76
CA GLY A 290 37.31 0.80 29.85
C GLY A 290 38.17 1.24 28.68
N GLY A 291 38.21 0.48 27.58
CA GLY A 291 38.87 0.88 26.34
C GLY A 291 38.24 2.15 25.74
N THR A 292 39.08 3.03 25.20
CA THR A 292 38.64 4.26 24.52
C THR A 292 38.81 4.09 23.03
N CYS A 293 37.81 4.48 22.24
CA CYS A 293 37.92 4.38 20.80
C CYS A 293 38.76 5.52 20.22
N HIS A 294 39.81 5.20 19.45
CA HIS A 294 40.62 6.19 18.77
C HIS A 294 40.34 6.19 17.26
N ASN A 295 40.00 7.36 16.72
CA ASN A 295 39.72 7.61 15.30
C ASN A 295 38.68 6.66 14.66
N ASN A 296 37.78 6.06 15.43
CA ASN A 296 36.75 5.11 14.95
C ASN A 296 37.30 3.87 14.22
N VAL A 297 38.57 3.51 14.45
CA VAL A 297 39.24 2.38 13.77
C VAL A 297 39.87 1.40 14.76
N LYS A 298 40.23 1.85 15.97
CA LYS A 298 40.96 1.00 16.91
C LYS A 298 40.70 1.35 18.37
N CYS A 299 40.36 0.34 19.17
CA CYS A 299 40.26 0.49 20.61
C CYS A 299 41.64 0.64 21.25
N GLN A 300 41.79 1.66 22.10
CA GLN A 300 42.94 1.85 22.96
C GLN A 300 42.64 1.27 24.34
N CYS A 301 43.32 0.16 24.66
CA CYS A 301 43.06 -0.60 25.87
C CYS A 301 43.84 -0.05 27.08
N PRO A 302 43.21 0.05 28.26
CA PRO A 302 43.90 0.40 29.50
C PRO A 302 44.90 -0.69 29.93
N ALA A 303 45.85 -0.30 30.80
CA ALA A 303 46.89 -1.20 31.31
C ALA A 303 46.23 -2.38 32.05
N GLY A 304 46.40 -3.59 31.51
CA GLY A 304 45.75 -4.81 32.01
C GLY A 304 44.82 -5.50 31.01
N TYR A 305 44.51 -4.87 29.86
CA TYR A 305 43.67 -5.48 28.82
C TYR A 305 44.31 -5.40 27.42
N THR A 306 43.93 -6.33 26.55
CA THR A 306 44.39 -6.49 25.15
C THR A 306 43.27 -7.09 24.30
N GLY A 307 43.46 -7.22 22.99
CA GLY A 307 42.43 -7.63 22.03
C GLY A 307 41.91 -6.47 21.18
N ILE A 308 41.12 -6.79 20.15
CA ILE A 308 40.63 -5.80 19.17
C ILE A 308 39.63 -4.83 19.83
N LEU A 309 38.87 -5.34 20.80
CA LEU A 309 37.90 -4.59 21.59
C LEU A 309 38.29 -4.53 23.07
N CYS A 310 39.55 -4.78 23.41
CA CYS A 310 40.04 -4.86 24.80
C CYS A 310 39.38 -5.98 25.63
N GLU A 311 38.96 -7.06 24.96
CA GLU A 311 38.19 -8.15 25.55
C GLU A 311 39.03 -9.15 26.37
N LYS A 312 40.37 -9.09 26.29
CA LYS A 312 41.28 -10.04 26.95
C LYS A 312 42.07 -9.35 28.06
N LEU A 313 42.36 -10.06 29.16
CA LEU A 313 43.33 -9.57 30.15
C LEU A 313 44.77 -9.72 29.61
N ARG A 314 45.63 -8.77 29.95
CA ARG A 314 47.06 -8.78 29.66
C ARG A 314 47.77 -9.45 30.85
N CYS A 315 48.13 -10.73 30.73
CA CYS A 315 49.01 -11.39 31.70
C CYS A 315 50.43 -10.80 31.52
N GLU A 316 50.96 -10.04 32.50
CA GLU A 316 52.38 -9.63 32.53
C GLU A 316 53.19 -10.63 33.37
N GLU A 317 54.27 -11.10 32.77
CA GLU A 317 55.32 -12.01 33.27
C GLU A 317 54.93 -13.49 33.51
N ALA A 318 55.89 -14.34 33.09
CA ALA A 318 55.76 -15.78 32.97
C ALA A 318 55.53 -16.43 34.35
N GLY A 319 54.33 -16.97 34.58
CA GLY A 319 54.12 -17.86 35.72
C GLY A 319 52.70 -18.09 36.24
N SER A 320 51.68 -17.34 35.82
CA SER A 320 50.33 -17.58 36.36
C SER A 320 49.19 -17.23 35.40
N CYS A 321 49.07 -17.99 34.32
CA CYS A 321 47.78 -18.16 33.65
C CYS A 321 47.62 -19.69 33.49
N GLY A 322 47.32 -20.36 34.62
CA GLY A 322 47.13 -21.81 34.71
C GLY A 322 45.76 -22.21 34.18
N SER A 323 45.77 -23.06 33.15
CA SER A 323 44.61 -23.86 32.78
C SER A 323 44.33 -24.90 33.86
N ASP A 324 43.04 -25.16 34.09
CA ASP A 324 42.43 -26.14 35.00
C ASP A 324 42.42 -25.84 36.50
N SER A 325 41.20 -25.56 37.02
CA SER A 325 40.63 -26.42 38.06
C SER A 325 39.10 -26.25 38.12
N GLY A 326 38.40 -27.32 37.79
CA GLY A 326 37.04 -27.53 38.25
C GLY A 326 36.97 -27.75 39.77
N HIS A 327 35.81 -27.40 40.30
CA HIS A 327 35.18 -27.85 41.55
C HIS A 327 35.82 -27.47 42.90
N GLY A 328 35.11 -26.57 43.60
CA GLY A 328 34.26 -27.03 44.70
C GLY A 328 34.35 -26.24 46.01
N ALA A 329 33.25 -25.62 46.42
CA ALA A 329 32.89 -25.50 47.83
C ALA A 329 31.37 -25.66 48.00
N ARG A 330 31.00 -26.67 48.79
CA ARG A 330 29.66 -27.13 49.17
C ARG A 330 28.93 -26.15 50.10
N ALA A 331 27.61 -26.11 49.99
CA ALA A 331 26.70 -26.10 51.15
C ALA A 331 25.48 -26.99 50.84
N GLN A 332 25.11 -27.84 51.81
CA GLN A 332 24.12 -28.92 51.72
C GLN A 332 22.70 -28.48 52.12
N GLY A 333 21.70 -29.22 51.59
CA GLY A 333 20.35 -29.39 52.14
C GLY A 333 19.28 -28.57 51.41
N SER A 334 18.14 -29.08 50.94
CA SER A 334 17.47 -30.37 51.10
C SER A 334 16.53 -30.58 49.91
N LEU A 335 16.43 -31.81 49.41
CA LEU A 335 15.50 -32.24 48.36
C LEU A 335 14.11 -32.49 48.96
N THR A 336 13.06 -31.99 48.33
CA THR A 336 11.74 -32.65 48.34
C THR A 336 11.09 -32.48 46.97
N LEU A 337 10.96 -33.62 46.29
CA LEU A 337 10.19 -33.86 45.08
C LEU A 337 8.69 -33.81 45.44
N LEU A 338 7.85 -33.15 44.65
CA LEU A 338 6.46 -33.58 44.53
C LEU A 338 5.92 -33.31 43.11
N VAL A 339 5.46 -34.41 42.54
CA VAL A 339 4.78 -34.57 41.25
C VAL A 339 3.38 -33.96 41.31
N ALA A 340 2.93 -33.30 40.25
CA ALA A 340 1.51 -33.21 39.92
C ALA A 340 1.28 -33.02 38.42
N LEU A 341 0.53 -33.96 37.86
CA LEU A 341 -0.04 -34.06 36.51
C LEU A 341 -1.45 -33.44 36.50
N LEU A 342 -1.93 -33.12 35.28
CA LEU A 342 -3.32 -32.77 34.88
C LEU A 342 -3.74 -31.34 35.29
N GLY A 343 -4.37 -30.50 34.49
CA GLY A 343 -5.07 -30.62 33.21
C GLY A 343 -6.29 -29.67 33.25
N ILE A 344 -6.74 -29.24 32.06
CA ILE A 344 -8.12 -28.82 31.73
C ILE A 344 -8.45 -27.29 31.73
N THR A 345 -8.91 -26.86 30.53
CA THR A 345 -9.88 -25.81 30.13
C THR A 345 -9.60 -24.30 30.23
N GLY A 346 -9.44 -23.68 29.04
CA GLY A 346 -10.29 -22.62 28.42
C GLY A 346 -10.47 -21.24 29.12
N PRO A 347 -11.02 -20.20 28.44
CA PRO A 347 -11.64 -20.16 27.10
C PRO A 347 -11.04 -19.12 26.13
N ARG A 348 -11.50 -19.24 24.87
CA ARG A 348 -11.39 -18.26 23.78
C ARG A 348 -12.00 -16.91 24.17
N LEU A 349 -11.53 -15.83 23.53
CA LEU A 349 -12.37 -14.71 23.09
C LEU A 349 -11.75 -14.03 21.87
N PHE A 350 -12.65 -13.50 21.05
CA PHE A 350 -12.60 -13.18 19.63
C PHE A 350 -11.64 -12.06 19.23
#